data_AF-A0A285V6D4-F1
#
_entry.id   AF-A0A285V6D4-F1
#
_cell.length_a   1.000
_cell.length_b   1.000
_cell.length_c   1.000
_cell.angle_alpha   90.00
_cell.angle_beta   90.00
_cell.angle_gamma   90.00
#
_symmetry.space_group_name_H-M   'P 1'
#
loop_
_entity.id
_entity.type
_entity.pdbx_description
1 polymer ?
#
loop_
_entity_poly.entity_id
_entity_poly.type
_entity_poly.pdbx_seq_one_letter_code
_entity_poly.pdbx_strand_id
1 'polypeptide(L)'
;MRNPDVHDDLDALLRSAATIQRDPAQEERTFADVWSRVQASMNDGAATSDDAVHDRRHTLIADRELTARRRRRAAKVASVTLAVVVASAGTAAAAFLATRTGEEATGWEVGAGGSGEILNQGGTDRRQVFEQVTADIRFAPGYEAQRDYALDFFPQDSDTAITESHLRSFTASHAICTWADAWVAYDNSGDLAARDAATGTLAESVTWEPIQTFNEDHDEPDPMDPSTGVDPGAGGSYYGWLRPLVQAAQSGDRQGVLDAVATGHQCAAEVLPVISTDPNYGGAR
;
A
#
# COMPACT_ATOMS: atom_id res chain seq x y z
N MET A 1 -50.17 29.33 4.53
CA MET A 1 -50.90 29.11 3.27
C MET A 1 -50.08 28.11 2.45
N ARG A 2 -50.51 26.84 2.41
CA ARG A 2 -49.87 25.78 1.59
C ARG A 2 -50.57 25.74 0.23
N ASN A 3 -49.79 25.66 -0.84
CA ASN A 3 -50.26 25.69 -2.21
C ASN A 3 -50.82 24.29 -2.60
N PRO A 4 -52.12 24.14 -2.90
CA PRO A 4 -52.75 22.84 -3.16
C PRO A 4 -52.52 22.28 -4.58
N ASP A 5 -51.84 23.00 -5.48
CA ASP A 5 -51.88 22.69 -6.92
C ASP A 5 -50.81 21.71 -7.43
N VAL A 6 -49.90 21.20 -6.59
CA VAL A 6 -48.77 20.36 -7.07
C VAL A 6 -49.15 18.89 -7.28
N HIS A 7 -50.19 18.40 -6.60
CA HIS A 7 -50.58 16.98 -6.70
C HIS A 7 -51.48 16.67 -7.90
N ASP A 8 -52.27 17.64 -8.38
CA ASP A 8 -53.16 17.43 -9.53
C ASP A 8 -52.39 17.37 -10.86
N ASP A 9 -51.26 18.06 -10.97
CA ASP A 9 -50.42 18.07 -12.17
C ASP A 9 -49.68 16.74 -12.39
N LEU A 10 -49.23 16.09 -11.30
CA LEU A 10 -48.55 14.80 -11.39
C LEU A 10 -49.54 13.68 -11.78
N ASP A 11 -50.74 13.73 -11.23
CA ASP A 11 -51.80 12.75 -11.50
C ASP A 11 -52.34 12.89 -12.94
N ALA A 12 -52.40 14.12 -13.46
CA ALA A 12 -52.71 14.39 -14.87
C ALA A 12 -51.61 13.91 -15.81
N LEU A 13 -50.33 14.12 -15.45
CA LEU A 13 -49.18 13.61 -16.20
C LEU A 13 -49.17 12.08 -16.27
N LEU A 14 -49.39 11.39 -15.14
CA LEU A 14 -49.42 9.92 -15.08
C LEU A 14 -50.60 9.32 -15.87
N ARG A 15 -51.77 9.95 -15.85
CA ARG A 15 -52.92 9.51 -16.69
C ARG A 15 -52.67 9.76 -18.17
N SER A 16 -52.02 10.85 -18.56
CA SER A 16 -51.66 11.12 -19.95
C SER A 16 -50.62 10.13 -20.51
N ALA A 17 -49.71 9.65 -19.65
CA ALA A 17 -48.73 8.64 -20.01
C ALA A 17 -49.35 7.24 -20.15
N ALA A 18 -50.42 6.94 -19.40
CA ALA A 18 -51.13 5.65 -19.44
C ALA A 18 -52.01 5.46 -20.68
N THR A 19 -52.36 6.53 -21.41
CA THR A 19 -53.17 6.46 -22.64
C THR A 19 -52.37 6.20 -23.92
N ILE A 20 -51.05 6.07 -23.84
CA ILE A 20 -50.23 5.70 -24.99
C ILE A 20 -50.41 4.20 -25.21
N GLN A 21 -51.28 3.81 -26.15
CA GLN A 21 -51.31 2.46 -26.70
C GLN A 21 -49.95 2.18 -27.34
N ARG A 22 -49.05 1.58 -26.58
CA ARG A 22 -47.75 1.13 -27.07
C ARG A 22 -47.97 -0.19 -27.79
N ASP A 23 -47.54 -0.24 -29.04
CA ASP A 23 -47.53 -1.47 -29.83
C ASP A 23 -46.67 -2.50 -29.09
N PRO A 24 -47.23 -3.64 -28.63
CA PRO A 24 -46.48 -4.65 -27.90
C PRO A 24 -45.25 -5.14 -28.68
N ALA A 25 -45.35 -5.17 -30.01
CA ALA A 25 -44.22 -5.54 -30.86
C ALA A 25 -43.12 -4.47 -30.89
N GLN A 26 -43.44 -3.20 -30.63
CA GLN A 26 -42.46 -2.13 -30.52
C GLN A 26 -41.81 -2.11 -29.14
N GLU A 27 -42.55 -2.43 -28.07
CA GLU A 27 -41.99 -2.60 -26.73
C GLU A 27 -41.04 -3.79 -26.66
N GLU A 28 -41.42 -4.93 -27.23
CA GLU A 28 -40.58 -6.12 -27.27
C GLU A 28 -39.30 -5.90 -28.09
N ARG A 29 -39.37 -5.14 -29.20
CA ARG A 29 -38.18 -4.70 -29.96
C ARG A 29 -37.29 -3.76 -29.16
N THR A 30 -37.88 -2.83 -28.41
CA THR A 30 -37.13 -1.87 -27.59
C THR A 30 -36.46 -2.60 -26.42
N PHE A 31 -37.17 -3.52 -25.77
CA PHE A 31 -36.63 -4.36 -24.71
C PHE A 31 -35.51 -5.25 -25.23
N ALA A 32 -35.70 -5.90 -26.39
CA ALA A 32 -34.66 -6.72 -27.00
C ALA A 32 -33.41 -5.92 -27.38
N ASP A 33 -33.56 -4.70 -27.91
CA ASP A 33 -32.43 -3.81 -28.23
C ASP A 33 -31.71 -3.34 -26.95
N VAL A 34 -32.44 -2.91 -25.93
CA VAL A 34 -31.84 -2.52 -24.63
C VAL A 34 -31.15 -3.70 -23.98
N TRP A 35 -31.78 -4.87 -23.95
CA TRP A 35 -31.21 -6.09 -23.39
C TRP A 35 -29.98 -6.57 -24.17
N SER A 36 -30.01 -6.49 -25.50
CA SER A 36 -28.85 -6.76 -26.35
C SER A 36 -27.68 -5.83 -26.04
N ARG A 37 -27.94 -4.54 -25.78
CA ARG A 37 -26.88 -3.58 -25.41
C ARG A 37 -26.35 -3.80 -24.00
N VAL A 38 -27.21 -4.18 -23.05
CA VAL A 38 -26.79 -4.59 -21.70
C VAL A 38 -25.93 -5.85 -21.77
N GLN A 39 -26.33 -6.84 -22.56
CA GLN A 39 -25.60 -8.09 -22.72
C GLN A 39 -24.28 -7.89 -23.49
N ALA A 40 -24.26 -7.01 -24.49
CA ALA A 40 -23.02 -6.56 -25.13
C ALA A 40 -22.11 -5.81 -24.15
N SER A 41 -22.65 -4.94 -23.30
CA SER A 41 -21.90 -4.26 -22.23
C SER A 41 -21.38 -5.23 -21.15
N MET A 42 -22.07 -6.32 -20.87
CA MET A 42 -21.59 -7.36 -19.95
C MET A 42 -20.50 -8.23 -20.59
N ASN A 43 -20.56 -8.46 -21.90
CA ASN A 43 -19.54 -9.19 -22.65
C ASN A 43 -18.30 -8.33 -22.94
N ASP A 44 -18.48 -7.03 -23.22
CA ASP A 44 -17.39 -6.05 -23.37
C ASP A 44 -16.81 -5.64 -22.00
N GLY A 45 -17.63 -5.69 -20.94
CA GLY A 45 -17.21 -5.46 -19.55
C GLY A 45 -16.50 -6.64 -18.88
N ALA A 46 -16.39 -7.79 -19.57
CA ALA A 46 -15.58 -8.93 -19.13
C ALA A 46 -14.09 -8.78 -19.46
N ALA A 47 -13.71 -7.75 -20.24
CA ALA A 47 -12.34 -7.24 -20.27
C ALA A 47 -12.33 -5.96 -19.43
N THR A 48 -12.34 -6.13 -18.11
CA THR A 48 -12.22 -5.01 -17.18
C THR A 48 -10.88 -4.29 -17.44
N SER A 49 -10.79 -3.02 -17.05
CA SER A 49 -9.50 -2.31 -17.02
C SER A 49 -8.41 -3.11 -16.30
N ASP A 50 -8.81 -3.97 -15.35
CA ASP A 50 -7.94 -4.93 -14.67
C ASP A 50 -7.40 -6.02 -15.61
N ASP A 51 -8.18 -6.59 -16.52
CA ASP A 51 -7.70 -7.57 -17.49
C ASP A 51 -6.77 -6.94 -18.52
N ALA A 52 -7.06 -5.71 -18.96
CA ALA A 52 -6.15 -4.97 -19.85
C ALA A 52 -4.84 -4.59 -19.14
N VAL A 53 -4.89 -4.27 -17.84
CA VAL A 53 -3.71 -4.03 -16.99
C VAL A 53 -2.99 -5.34 -16.69
N HIS A 54 -3.70 -6.46 -16.49
CA HIS A 54 -3.12 -7.78 -16.24
C HIS A 54 -2.44 -8.35 -17.48
N ASP A 55 -3.10 -8.33 -18.64
CA ASP A 55 -2.52 -8.79 -19.90
C ASP A 55 -1.32 -7.92 -20.30
N ARG A 56 -1.40 -6.60 -20.02
CA ARG A 56 -0.26 -5.69 -20.23
C ARG A 56 0.87 -5.94 -19.24
N ARG A 57 0.57 -6.28 -17.98
CA ARG A 57 1.55 -6.70 -16.97
C ARG A 57 2.20 -8.03 -17.37
N HIS A 58 1.45 -8.99 -17.90
CA HIS A 58 1.99 -10.27 -18.39
C HIS A 58 2.87 -10.11 -19.65
N THR A 59 2.46 -9.26 -20.60
CA THR A 59 3.30 -8.95 -21.77
C THR A 59 4.56 -8.16 -21.39
N LEU A 60 4.50 -7.27 -20.40
CA LEU A 60 5.67 -6.55 -19.89
C LEU A 60 6.60 -7.43 -19.05
N ILE A 61 6.08 -8.39 -18.28
CA ILE A 61 6.89 -9.41 -17.62
C ILE A 61 7.60 -10.28 -18.67
N ALA A 62 6.90 -10.68 -19.73
CA ALA A 62 7.51 -11.41 -20.85
C ALA A 62 8.59 -10.58 -21.57
N ASP A 63 8.37 -9.28 -21.79
CA ASP A 63 9.35 -8.38 -22.41
C ASP A 63 10.53 -8.07 -21.46
N ARG A 64 10.31 -7.99 -20.14
CA ARG A 64 11.37 -7.87 -19.14
C ARG A 64 12.17 -9.16 -19.04
N GLU A 65 11.56 -10.33 -19.12
CA GLU A 65 12.28 -11.61 -19.21
C GLU A 65 13.13 -11.71 -20.49
N LEU A 66 12.60 -11.26 -21.64
CA LEU A 66 13.34 -11.25 -22.90
C LEU A 66 14.48 -10.22 -22.89
N THR A 67 14.27 -9.07 -22.26
CA THR A 67 15.29 -8.02 -22.10
C THR A 67 16.35 -8.40 -21.07
N ALA A 68 15.98 -9.07 -19.98
CA ALA A 68 16.89 -9.68 -19.01
C ALA A 68 17.72 -10.80 -19.66
N ARG A 69 17.12 -11.65 -20.50
CA ARG A 69 17.86 -12.65 -21.30
C ARG A 69 18.84 -12.00 -22.28
N ARG A 70 18.50 -10.84 -22.87
CA ARG A 70 19.41 -10.07 -23.74
C ARG A 70 20.52 -9.37 -22.96
N ARG A 71 20.25 -8.77 -21.80
CA ARG A 71 21.25 -8.19 -20.88
C ARG A 71 22.20 -9.28 -20.32
N ARG A 72 21.70 -10.48 -20.00
CA ARG A 72 22.53 -11.65 -19.61
C ARG A 72 23.46 -12.10 -20.73
N ARG A 73 23.11 -11.91 -22.01
CA ARG A 73 24.01 -12.17 -23.15
C ARG A 73 25.02 -11.04 -23.38
N ALA A 74 24.63 -9.78 -23.18
CA ALA A 74 25.54 -8.63 -23.28
C ALA A 74 26.59 -8.60 -22.14
N ALA A 75 26.18 -8.91 -20.91
CA ALA A 75 27.07 -8.99 -19.74
C ALA A 75 28.09 -10.14 -19.85
N LYS A 76 27.75 -11.23 -20.55
CA LYS A 76 28.69 -12.32 -20.89
C LYS A 76 29.72 -11.95 -21.95
N VAL A 77 29.49 -10.91 -22.75
CA VAL A 77 30.44 -10.42 -23.77
C VAL A 77 31.32 -9.30 -23.22
N ALA A 78 30.79 -8.44 -22.33
CA ALA A 78 31.57 -7.37 -21.69
C ALA A 78 32.59 -7.89 -20.63
N SER A 79 32.38 -9.10 -20.10
CA SER A 79 33.29 -9.75 -19.12
C SER A 79 34.53 -10.39 -19.75
N VAL A 80 34.65 -10.42 -21.08
CA VAL A 80 35.84 -10.99 -21.76
C VAL A 80 36.97 -9.96 -21.95
N THR A 81 36.69 -8.66 -21.84
CA THR A 81 37.68 -7.61 -22.14
C THR A 81 38.43 -7.07 -20.90
N LEU A 82 38.02 -7.44 -19.68
CA LEU A 82 38.66 -7.01 -18.42
C LEU A 82 39.22 -8.20 -17.61
N ALA A 83 39.79 -9.18 -18.30
CA ALA A 83 40.44 -10.35 -17.67
C ALA A 83 41.89 -10.47 -18.14
N VAL A 84 42.71 -9.47 -17.83
CA VAL A 84 44.17 -9.61 -17.86
C VAL A 84 44.68 -9.03 -16.54
N VAL A 85 45.37 -9.88 -15.76
CA VAL A 85 46.00 -9.62 -14.43
C VAL A 85 44.97 -9.62 -13.28
N VAL A 86 44.73 -10.69 -12.51
CA VAL A 86 45.66 -11.42 -11.63
C VAL A 86 45.12 -12.85 -11.43
N ALA A 87 45.93 -13.85 -11.76
CA ALA A 87 45.75 -15.21 -11.29
C ALA A 87 46.49 -15.39 -9.95
N SER A 88 45.79 -15.92 -8.94
CA SER A 88 46.29 -16.87 -7.91
C SER A 88 45.74 -16.64 -6.49
N ALA A 89 44.45 -16.92 -6.28
CA ALA A 89 43.91 -17.55 -5.05
C ALA A 89 42.42 -17.83 -5.32
N GLY A 90 42.02 -19.10 -5.28
CA GLY A 90 40.67 -19.54 -5.60
C GLY A 90 39.64 -19.16 -4.53
N THR A 91 39.22 -17.90 -4.51
CA THR A 91 37.90 -17.52 -4.01
C THR A 91 37.05 -17.18 -5.22
N ALA A 92 35.92 -17.86 -5.38
CA ALA A 92 34.89 -17.38 -6.30
C ALA A 92 34.48 -16.00 -5.79
N ALA A 93 34.96 -14.93 -6.44
CA ALA A 93 34.47 -13.60 -6.15
C ALA A 93 32.98 -13.61 -6.51
N ALA A 94 32.12 -13.63 -5.51
CA ALA A 94 30.69 -13.44 -5.71
C ALA A 94 30.51 -12.13 -6.49
N ALA A 95 29.74 -12.16 -7.56
CA ALA A 95 29.50 -10.96 -8.36
C ALA A 95 28.80 -9.92 -7.46
N PHE A 96 29.42 -8.75 -7.29
CA PHE A 96 28.78 -7.63 -6.62
C PHE A 96 27.57 -7.18 -7.45
N LEU A 97 26.42 -7.06 -6.79
CA LEU A 97 25.19 -6.56 -7.38
C LEU A 97 24.74 -5.37 -6.53
N ALA A 98 24.63 -4.18 -7.12
CA ALA A 98 24.20 -3.01 -6.38
C ALA A 98 22.67 -3.03 -6.15
N THR A 99 22.24 -2.63 -4.95
CA THR A 99 20.84 -2.39 -4.64
C THR A 99 20.35 -1.07 -5.23
N ARG A 100 21.16 -0.02 -5.20
CA ARG A 100 20.84 1.21 -5.93
C ARG A 100 20.99 0.97 -7.44
N THR A 101 19.92 1.24 -8.19
CA THR A 101 19.87 1.13 -9.65
C THR A 101 20.11 2.46 -10.35
N GLY A 102 19.85 3.58 -9.67
CA GLY A 102 19.80 4.92 -10.26
C GLY A 102 18.62 5.15 -11.21
N GLU A 103 17.67 4.21 -11.28
CA GLU A 103 16.45 4.32 -12.08
C GLU A 103 15.31 4.82 -11.18
N GLU A 104 14.64 5.91 -11.57
CA GLU A 104 13.48 6.47 -10.84
C GLU A 104 12.18 5.83 -11.33
N ALA A 105 11.21 5.64 -10.44
CA ALA A 105 9.84 5.32 -10.85
C ALA A 105 9.23 6.53 -11.61
N THR A 106 8.58 6.28 -12.74
CA THR A 106 7.97 7.34 -13.56
C THR A 106 6.59 6.94 -14.05
N GLY A 107 5.63 7.86 -14.11
CA GLY A 107 4.32 7.59 -14.71
C GLY A 107 3.41 6.76 -13.80
N TRP A 108 2.75 5.75 -14.35
CA TRP A 108 1.73 4.97 -13.63
C TRP A 108 2.35 4.08 -12.54
N GLU A 109 3.62 3.69 -12.69
CA GLU A 109 4.37 2.89 -11.71
C GLU A 109 4.41 3.58 -10.35
N VAL A 110 4.35 4.91 -10.31
CA VAL A 110 4.43 5.67 -9.07
C VAL A 110 3.17 5.49 -8.22
N GLY A 111 1.98 5.58 -8.80
CA GLY A 111 0.74 5.30 -8.07
C GLY A 111 0.55 3.83 -7.67
N ALA A 112 1.21 2.91 -8.39
CA ALA A 112 1.14 1.47 -8.07
C ALA A 112 2.19 1.03 -7.04
N GLY A 113 3.36 1.66 -7.04
CA GLY A 113 4.55 1.16 -6.36
C GLY A 113 5.24 2.19 -5.47
N GLY A 114 4.80 3.44 -5.44
CA GLY A 114 5.47 4.55 -4.76
C GLY A 114 6.50 5.28 -5.63
N SER A 115 6.97 6.43 -5.15
CA SER A 115 7.96 7.30 -5.79
C SER A 115 9.41 6.97 -5.39
N GLY A 116 10.35 7.66 -6.04
CA GLY A 116 11.79 7.54 -5.78
C GLY A 116 12.48 6.42 -6.56
N GLU A 117 13.72 6.16 -6.16
CA GLU A 117 14.60 5.19 -6.84
C GLU A 117 14.03 3.77 -6.74
N ILE A 118 14.09 3.03 -7.84
CA ILE A 118 13.82 1.60 -7.88
C ILE A 118 15.02 0.87 -7.28
N LEU A 119 14.85 0.23 -6.14
CA LEU A 119 15.86 -0.55 -5.44
C LEU A 119 15.79 -2.01 -5.86
N ASN A 120 16.94 -2.57 -6.26
CA ASN A 120 17.12 -3.98 -6.57
C ASN A 120 17.28 -4.80 -5.27
N GLN A 121 16.32 -5.68 -4.98
CA GLN A 121 16.32 -6.49 -3.77
C GLN A 121 17.37 -7.61 -3.82
N GLY A 122 17.93 -7.96 -4.97
CA GLY A 122 19.01 -8.95 -5.06
C GLY A 122 20.39 -8.39 -4.71
N GLY A 123 20.51 -7.07 -4.51
CA GLY A 123 21.80 -6.44 -4.30
C GLY A 123 22.54 -6.99 -3.08
N THR A 124 23.85 -7.15 -3.22
CA THR A 124 24.75 -7.64 -2.17
C THR A 124 24.93 -6.63 -1.03
N ASP A 125 24.62 -5.35 -1.28
CA ASP A 125 24.63 -4.24 -0.32
C ASP A 125 23.22 -3.83 0.16
N ARG A 126 22.18 -4.65 -0.12
CA ARG A 126 20.77 -4.35 0.19
C ARG A 126 20.55 -3.85 1.60
N ARG A 127 21.06 -4.59 2.58
CA ARG A 127 20.88 -4.26 4.00
C ARG A 127 21.43 -2.86 4.32
N GLN A 128 22.65 -2.57 3.85
CA GLN A 128 23.29 -1.28 4.06
C GLN A 128 22.51 -0.14 3.39
N VAL A 129 22.04 -0.34 2.15
CA VAL A 129 21.23 0.66 1.44
C VAL A 129 19.90 0.90 2.15
N PHE A 130 19.22 -0.16 2.59
CA PHE A 130 17.94 -0.04 3.28
C PHE A 130 18.09 0.72 4.61
N GLU A 131 19.15 0.42 5.37
CA GLU A 131 19.48 1.15 6.60
C GLU A 131 19.75 2.64 6.34
N GLN A 132 20.43 2.97 5.25
CA GLN A 132 20.69 4.37 4.86
C GLN A 132 19.41 5.10 4.45
N VAL A 133 18.58 4.47 3.62
CA VAL A 133 17.33 5.05 3.09
C VAL A 133 16.32 5.28 4.22
N THR A 134 16.39 4.53 5.31
CA THR A 134 15.44 4.58 6.44
C THR A 134 16.05 5.14 7.72
N ALA A 135 17.24 5.75 7.64
CA ALA A 135 18.02 6.14 8.82
C ALA A 135 17.33 7.19 9.71
N ASP A 136 16.45 8.02 9.14
CA ASP A 136 15.68 9.05 9.83
C ASP A 136 14.44 8.50 10.55
N ILE A 137 13.98 7.30 10.20
CA ILE A 137 12.79 6.66 10.79
C ILE A 137 13.16 6.05 12.14
N ARG A 138 12.60 6.62 13.21
CA ARG A 138 12.93 6.22 14.58
C ARG A 138 11.92 5.22 15.13
N PHE A 139 12.42 4.05 15.48
CA PHE A 139 11.71 3.05 16.27
C PHE A 139 11.70 3.44 17.75
N ALA A 140 10.74 2.93 18.51
CA ALA A 140 10.73 3.10 19.96
C ALA A 140 12.00 2.48 20.59
N PRO A 141 12.56 3.05 21.67
CA PRO A 141 13.73 2.49 22.33
C PRO A 141 13.50 1.03 22.77
N GLY A 142 14.46 0.14 22.47
CA GLY A 142 14.37 -1.29 22.81
C GLY A 142 13.69 -2.17 21.75
N TYR A 143 13.34 -1.62 20.58
CA TYR A 143 12.70 -2.33 19.47
C TYR A 143 13.63 -2.50 18.25
N GLU A 144 14.94 -2.62 18.48
CA GLU A 144 15.92 -2.80 17.41
C GLU A 144 15.65 -4.08 16.60
N ALA A 145 15.15 -5.14 17.24
CA ALA A 145 14.79 -6.38 16.55
C ALA A 145 13.64 -6.19 15.55
N GLN A 146 12.69 -5.31 15.84
CA GLN A 146 11.57 -4.99 14.96
C GLN A 146 12.03 -4.14 13.78
N ARG A 147 13.03 -3.27 13.99
CA ARG A 147 13.72 -2.60 12.89
C ARG A 147 14.41 -3.60 11.99
N ASP A 148 15.13 -4.56 12.56
CA ASP A 148 15.79 -5.60 11.79
C ASP A 148 14.79 -6.43 10.99
N TYR A 149 13.68 -6.83 11.62
CA TYR A 149 12.57 -7.52 10.97
C TYR A 149 12.00 -6.71 9.79
N ALA A 150 11.70 -5.43 9.98
CA ALA A 150 11.13 -4.58 8.93
C ALA A 150 12.06 -4.48 7.71
N LEU A 151 13.37 -4.39 7.94
CA LEU A 151 14.36 -4.33 6.87
C LEU A 151 14.58 -5.70 6.19
N ASP A 152 14.34 -6.80 6.89
CA ASP A 152 14.47 -8.17 6.38
C ASP A 152 13.19 -8.75 5.80
N PHE A 153 12.04 -8.07 5.98
CA PHE A 153 10.75 -8.46 5.41
C PHE A 153 10.81 -8.63 3.88
N PHE A 154 11.56 -7.75 3.21
CA PHE A 154 11.80 -7.84 1.78
C PHE A 154 12.89 -8.89 1.50
N PRO A 155 12.55 -10.01 0.85
CA PRO A 155 13.50 -11.09 0.61
C PRO A 155 14.62 -10.62 -0.33
N GLN A 156 15.84 -11.10 -0.09
CA GLN A 156 16.95 -10.85 -1.00
C GLN A 156 16.78 -11.71 -2.27
N ASP A 157 16.04 -11.19 -3.25
CA ASP A 157 15.73 -11.85 -4.52
C ASP A 157 16.17 -10.97 -5.70
N SER A 158 16.98 -11.54 -6.60
CA SER A 158 17.51 -10.86 -7.77
C SER A 158 16.48 -10.52 -8.85
N ASP A 159 15.28 -11.09 -8.78
CA ASP A 159 14.22 -10.85 -9.74
C ASP A 159 13.13 -9.88 -9.20
N THR A 160 13.31 -9.31 -8.00
CA THR A 160 12.37 -8.36 -7.38
C THR A 160 12.99 -6.97 -7.17
N ALA A 161 12.12 -5.95 -7.21
CA ALA A 161 12.49 -4.56 -6.95
C ALA A 161 11.37 -3.87 -6.15
N ILE A 162 11.74 -2.87 -5.36
CA ILE A 162 10.82 -2.00 -4.61
C ILE A 162 11.24 -0.55 -4.82
N THR A 163 10.34 0.40 -4.65
CA THR A 163 10.70 1.83 -4.69
C THR A 163 11.21 2.28 -3.32
N GLU A 164 11.99 3.37 -3.29
CA GLU A 164 12.42 4.00 -2.05
C GLU A 164 11.24 4.43 -1.17
N SER A 165 10.19 5.04 -1.74
CA SER A 165 9.06 5.47 -0.92
C SER A 165 8.32 4.29 -0.32
N HIS A 166 8.16 3.18 -1.05
CA HIS A 166 7.52 1.97 -0.50
C HIS A 166 8.33 1.39 0.67
N LEU A 167 9.66 1.31 0.54
CA LEU A 167 10.54 0.87 1.63
C LEU A 167 10.40 1.78 2.86
N ARG A 168 10.44 3.11 2.66
CA ARG A 168 10.32 4.09 3.73
C ARG A 168 8.96 4.00 4.41
N SER A 169 7.89 3.92 3.63
CA SER A 169 6.50 3.86 4.09
C SER A 169 6.22 2.60 4.92
N PHE A 170 6.72 1.45 4.45
CA PHE A 170 6.68 0.18 5.20
C PHE A 170 7.49 0.24 6.49
N THR A 171 8.69 0.84 6.46
CA THR A 171 9.54 0.95 7.66
C THR A 171 8.93 1.91 8.68
N ALA A 172 8.35 3.03 8.21
CA ALA A 172 7.67 4.00 9.04
C ALA A 172 6.45 3.41 9.76
N SER A 173 5.65 2.59 9.06
CA SER A 173 4.50 1.94 9.68
C SER A 173 4.91 0.98 10.79
N HIS A 174 5.94 0.16 10.58
CA HIS A 174 6.49 -0.69 11.63
C HIS A 174 7.02 0.13 12.81
N ALA A 175 7.71 1.25 12.56
CA ALA A 175 8.18 2.14 13.62
C ALA A 175 7.00 2.68 14.46
N ILE A 176 5.91 3.11 13.82
CA ILE A 176 4.68 3.55 14.51
C ILE A 176 4.12 2.44 15.40
N CYS A 177 4.08 1.20 14.91
CA CYS A 177 3.59 0.06 15.69
C CYS A 177 4.47 -0.19 16.93
N THR A 178 5.79 0.03 16.85
CA THR A 178 6.67 -0.04 18.04
C THR A 178 6.39 1.08 19.05
N TRP A 179 6.02 2.27 18.59
CA TRP A 179 5.59 3.35 19.48
C TRP A 179 4.25 3.06 20.15
N ALA A 180 3.32 2.37 19.45
CA ALA A 180 2.09 1.88 20.05
C ALA A 180 2.36 0.80 21.12
N ASP A 181 3.24 -0.16 20.85
CA ASP A 181 3.64 -1.19 21.83
C ASP A 181 4.30 -0.57 23.07
N ALA A 182 5.22 0.38 22.85
CA ALA A 182 5.86 1.14 23.92
C ALA A 182 4.85 1.95 24.72
N TRP A 183 3.88 2.59 24.07
CA TRP A 183 2.80 3.31 24.75
C TRP A 183 2.04 2.40 25.72
N VAL A 184 1.65 1.20 25.27
CA VAL A 184 0.97 0.21 26.13
C VAL A 184 1.88 -0.26 27.27
N ALA A 185 3.18 -0.42 27.01
CA ALA A 185 4.16 -0.77 28.03
C ALA A 185 4.28 0.30 29.14
N TYR A 186 4.34 1.58 28.75
CA TYR A 186 4.43 2.69 29.69
C TYR A 186 3.12 2.90 30.47
N ASP A 187 1.97 2.66 29.83
CA ASP A 187 0.68 2.63 30.51
C ASP A 187 0.63 1.51 31.57
N ASN A 188 1.09 0.30 31.23
CA ASN A 188 1.20 -0.82 32.16
C ASN A 188 2.09 -0.54 33.38
N SER A 189 3.23 0.13 33.18
CA SER A 189 4.16 0.44 34.27
C SER A 189 3.76 1.68 35.07
N GLY A 190 2.79 2.46 34.61
CA GLY A 190 2.42 3.75 35.19
C GLY A 190 3.44 4.86 34.92
N ASP A 191 4.32 4.71 33.92
CA ASP A 191 5.28 5.75 33.52
C ASP A 191 4.58 6.78 32.62
N LEU A 192 3.87 7.71 33.25
CA LEU A 192 3.08 8.71 32.54
C LEU A 192 3.94 9.62 31.66
N ALA A 193 5.18 9.92 32.06
CA ALA A 193 6.05 10.79 31.27
C ALA A 193 6.52 10.10 29.98
N ALA A 194 6.89 8.82 30.05
CA ALA A 194 7.23 8.05 28.87
C ALA A 194 6.01 7.79 27.98
N ARG A 195 4.83 7.54 28.57
CA ARG A 195 3.57 7.41 27.83
C ARG A 195 3.24 8.69 27.07
N ASP A 196 3.36 9.85 27.71
CA ASP A 196 3.10 11.16 27.07
C ASP A 196 4.08 11.44 25.92
N ALA A 197 5.36 11.06 26.08
CA ALA A 197 6.34 11.16 25.00
C ALA A 197 5.98 10.26 23.80
N ALA A 198 5.56 9.02 24.06
CA ALA A 198 5.09 8.10 23.02
C ALA A 198 3.82 8.64 22.32
N THR A 199 2.87 9.21 23.07
CA THR A 199 1.70 9.90 22.51
C THR A 199 2.12 11.04 21.58
N GLY A 200 3.12 11.83 21.98
CA GLY A 200 3.67 12.91 21.14
C GLY A 200 4.23 12.39 19.82
N THR A 201 5.05 11.33 19.85
CA THR A 201 5.59 10.74 18.63
C THR A 201 4.52 10.11 17.74
N LEU A 202 3.53 9.42 18.31
CA LEU A 202 2.38 8.92 17.55
C LEU A 202 1.60 10.09 16.89
N ALA A 203 1.38 11.19 17.60
CA ALA A 203 0.72 12.36 17.03
C ALA A 203 1.51 13.00 15.89
N GLU A 204 2.84 13.05 15.98
CA GLU A 204 3.71 13.53 14.90
C GLU A 204 3.72 12.57 13.69
N SER A 205 3.53 11.27 13.91
CA SER A 205 3.64 10.25 12.85
C SER A 205 2.68 10.44 11.68
N VAL A 206 1.52 11.06 11.92
CA VAL A 206 0.56 11.40 10.85
C VAL A 206 1.12 12.40 9.85
N THR A 207 2.22 13.09 10.17
CA THR A 207 2.89 14.08 9.29
C THR A 207 4.24 13.60 8.79
N TRP A 208 4.64 12.37 9.11
CA TRP A 208 5.89 11.82 8.60
C TRP A 208 5.82 11.72 7.08
N GLU A 209 6.86 12.21 6.41
CA GLU A 209 6.96 12.18 4.94
C GLU A 209 6.63 10.79 4.39
N PRO A 210 7.20 9.67 4.88
CA PRO A 210 6.89 8.33 4.36
C PRO A 210 5.43 7.88 4.47
N ILE A 211 4.65 8.51 5.34
CA ILE A 211 3.20 8.26 5.51
C ILE A 211 2.39 9.14 4.55
N GLN A 212 2.92 10.33 4.21
CA GLN A 212 2.30 11.33 3.36
C GLN A 212 2.70 11.23 1.89
N THR A 213 3.79 10.52 1.53
CA THR A 213 4.38 10.52 0.18
C THR A 213 3.39 10.15 -0.93
N PHE A 214 2.32 9.41 -0.62
CA PHE A 214 1.27 9.07 -1.58
C PHE A 214 0.35 10.27 -1.94
N ASN A 215 0.12 11.19 -0.99
CA ASN A 215 -0.87 12.26 -1.10
C ASN A 215 -0.39 13.45 -1.97
N GLU A 216 0.85 13.91 -1.77
CA GLU A 216 1.28 15.23 -2.28
C GLU A 216 1.68 15.24 -3.76
N ASP A 217 2.13 14.11 -4.31
CA ASP A 217 2.68 14.05 -5.67
C ASP A 217 1.67 13.58 -6.74
N HIS A 218 0.51 13.04 -6.34
CA HIS A 218 -0.36 12.28 -7.25
C HIS A 218 -1.87 12.57 -7.17
N ASP A 219 -2.31 13.58 -6.41
CA ASP A 219 -3.74 13.85 -6.13
C ASP A 219 -4.47 12.58 -5.62
N GLU A 220 -3.76 11.72 -4.89
CA GLU A 220 -4.33 10.49 -4.32
C GLU A 220 -5.22 10.83 -3.11
N PRO A 221 -6.25 10.02 -2.81
CA PRO A 221 -7.04 10.19 -1.60
C PRO A 221 -6.14 10.24 -0.37
N ASP A 222 -6.51 11.05 0.64
CA ASP A 222 -5.76 11.11 1.90
C ASP A 222 -5.49 9.68 2.39
N PRO A 223 -4.21 9.26 2.49
CA PRO A 223 -3.84 7.89 2.77
C PRO A 223 -4.17 7.50 4.20
N MET A 224 -4.76 8.39 5.00
CA MET A 224 -5.34 8.16 6.32
C MET A 224 -6.85 8.46 6.39
N ASP A 225 -7.55 8.69 5.27
CA ASP A 225 -9.00 8.97 5.28
C ASP A 225 -9.76 7.74 5.80
N PRO A 226 -10.34 7.81 7.02
CA PRO A 226 -11.01 6.66 7.61
C PRO A 226 -12.31 6.30 6.88
N SER A 227 -12.86 7.19 6.05
CA SER A 227 -14.08 6.95 5.27
C SER A 227 -13.87 6.01 4.08
N THR A 228 -12.62 5.86 3.65
CA THR A 228 -12.26 4.95 2.56
C THR A 228 -12.19 3.50 3.05
N GLY A 229 -12.02 3.27 4.36
CA GLY A 229 -11.79 1.94 4.95
C GLY A 229 -10.30 1.61 5.07
N VAL A 230 -9.96 0.37 5.40
CA VAL A 230 -8.55 -0.09 5.53
C VAL A 230 -8.21 -1.20 4.52
N ASP A 231 -9.19 -1.64 3.73
CA ASP A 231 -9.00 -2.67 2.71
C ASP A 231 -8.75 -2.00 1.35
N PRO A 232 -7.50 -1.96 0.85
CA PRO A 232 -7.20 -1.36 -0.44
C PRO A 232 -7.93 -2.06 -1.61
N GLY A 233 -8.34 -3.32 -1.45
CA GLY A 233 -9.17 -4.03 -2.42
C GLY A 233 -10.65 -3.60 -2.44
N ALA A 234 -11.12 -2.95 -1.36
CA ALA A 234 -12.45 -2.36 -1.23
C ALA A 234 -12.44 -0.82 -1.28
N GLY A 235 -11.30 -0.21 -1.61
CA GLY A 235 -11.13 1.24 -1.73
C GLY A 235 -10.66 1.95 -0.47
N GLY A 236 -10.11 1.22 0.51
CA GLY A 236 -9.58 1.74 1.78
C GLY A 236 -8.14 2.21 1.79
N SER A 237 -7.87 3.14 2.69
CA SER A 237 -6.57 3.74 2.94
C SER A 237 -5.68 2.79 3.75
N TYR A 238 -4.45 2.61 3.28
CA TYR A 238 -3.46 1.74 3.90
C TYR A 238 -3.08 2.17 5.33
N TYR A 239 -3.29 3.46 5.66
CA TYR A 239 -3.07 4.04 6.98
C TYR A 239 -4.36 4.49 7.68
N GLY A 240 -5.53 3.94 7.30
CA GLY A 240 -6.82 4.31 7.89
C GLY A 240 -6.91 4.02 9.39
N TRP A 241 -6.04 3.14 9.91
CA TRP A 241 -5.89 2.81 11.33
C TRP A 241 -5.09 3.85 12.14
N LEU A 242 -4.29 4.69 11.49
CA LEU A 242 -3.35 5.58 12.17
C LEU A 242 -4.03 6.72 12.93
N ARG A 243 -5.01 7.39 12.33
CA ARG A 243 -5.76 8.47 13.00
C ARG A 243 -6.52 7.94 14.25
N PRO A 244 -7.25 6.81 14.18
CA PRO A 244 -7.81 6.16 15.37
C PRO A 244 -6.77 5.85 16.45
N LEU A 245 -5.61 5.30 16.09
CA LEU A 245 -4.52 5.03 17.03
C LEU A 245 -4.09 6.29 17.78
N VAL A 246 -3.84 7.38 17.05
CA VAL A 246 -3.40 8.66 17.63
C VAL A 246 -4.46 9.24 18.56
N GLN A 247 -5.73 9.21 18.17
CA GLN A 247 -6.84 9.69 19.01
C GLN A 247 -6.98 8.87 20.29
N ALA A 248 -6.82 7.55 20.21
CA ALA A 248 -6.86 6.67 21.36
C ALA A 248 -5.70 6.95 22.32
N ALA A 249 -4.47 7.05 21.80
CA ALA A 249 -3.28 7.39 22.60
C ALA A 249 -3.42 8.76 23.30
N GLN A 250 -3.94 9.77 22.59
CA GLN A 250 -4.17 11.12 23.14
C GLN A 250 -5.25 11.17 24.23
N SER A 251 -6.27 10.32 24.13
CA SER A 251 -7.35 10.26 25.12
C SER A 251 -7.04 9.32 26.30
N GLY A 252 -5.91 8.60 26.25
CA GLY A 252 -5.60 7.58 27.25
C GLY A 252 -6.43 6.30 27.09
N ASP A 253 -7.08 6.12 25.94
CA ASP A 253 -7.90 4.93 25.65
C ASP A 253 -7.03 3.77 25.20
N ARG A 254 -6.61 2.96 26.18
CA ARG A 254 -5.81 1.76 25.92
C ARG A 254 -6.50 0.77 24.98
N GLN A 255 -7.81 0.54 25.15
CA GLN A 255 -8.50 -0.42 24.29
C GLN A 255 -8.54 0.09 22.85
N GLY A 256 -8.76 1.39 22.65
CA GLY A 256 -8.66 2.03 21.35
C GLY A 256 -7.29 1.87 20.69
N VAL A 257 -6.19 1.94 21.46
CA VAL A 257 -4.83 1.67 20.95
C VAL A 257 -4.70 0.23 20.46
N LEU A 258 -5.15 -0.74 21.28
CA LEU A 258 -5.11 -2.17 20.93
C LEU A 258 -5.97 -2.48 19.69
N ASP A 259 -7.17 -1.93 19.61
CA ASP A 259 -8.10 -2.13 18.49
C ASP A 259 -7.58 -1.50 17.19
N ALA A 260 -6.93 -0.33 17.27
CA ALA A 260 -6.30 0.29 16.11
C ALA A 260 -5.11 -0.53 15.60
N VAL A 261 -4.27 -1.08 16.49
CA VAL A 261 -3.18 -1.99 16.12
C VAL A 261 -3.70 -3.31 15.55
N ALA A 262 -4.79 -3.85 16.08
CA ALA A 262 -5.47 -5.02 15.53
C ALA A 262 -5.97 -4.80 14.10
N THR A 263 -6.39 -3.57 13.78
CA THR A 263 -6.86 -3.18 12.45
C THR A 263 -5.70 -2.90 11.49
N GLY A 264 -4.57 -2.41 12.03
CA GLY A 264 -3.34 -2.19 11.28
C GLY A 264 -2.64 -3.49 10.92
N HIS A 265 -2.98 -4.07 9.77
CA HIS A 265 -2.38 -5.31 9.25
C HIS A 265 -0.85 -5.24 9.07
N GLN A 266 -0.28 -4.04 9.03
CA GLN A 266 1.16 -3.84 8.97
C GLN A 266 1.87 -3.99 10.32
N CYS A 267 1.15 -3.96 11.44
CA CYS A 267 1.79 -3.96 12.75
C CYS A 267 2.40 -5.30 13.15
N ALA A 268 2.08 -6.40 12.45
CA ALA A 268 2.60 -7.75 12.69
C ALA A 268 2.72 -8.03 14.20
N ALA A 269 1.60 -8.12 14.90
CA ALA A 269 1.58 -8.08 16.36
C ALA A 269 2.43 -9.17 17.01
N GLU A 270 2.75 -10.27 16.32
CA GLU A 270 3.68 -11.30 16.77
C GLU A 270 5.07 -10.76 17.10
N VAL A 271 5.46 -9.62 16.50
CA VAL A 271 6.68 -8.90 16.80
C VAL A 271 6.45 -7.68 17.68
N LEU A 272 5.32 -7.55 18.36
CA LEU A 272 5.04 -6.51 19.35
C LEU A 272 4.88 -7.17 20.74
N PRO A 273 5.96 -7.28 21.54
CA PRO A 273 5.99 -8.15 22.71
C PRO A 273 4.96 -7.79 23.80
N VAL A 274 4.57 -6.53 23.93
CA VAL A 274 3.61 -6.10 24.96
C VAL A 274 2.18 -6.33 24.49
N ILE A 275 1.84 -5.89 23.28
CA ILE A 275 0.51 -6.01 22.69
C ILE A 275 0.17 -7.47 22.41
N SER A 276 1.10 -8.28 21.88
CA SER A 276 0.85 -9.71 21.62
C SER A 276 0.53 -10.53 22.86
N THR A 277 0.95 -10.07 24.03
CA THR A 277 0.71 -10.75 25.31
C THR A 277 -0.40 -10.09 26.13
N ASP A 278 -0.98 -8.99 25.66
CA ASP A 278 -2.09 -8.31 26.33
C ASP A 278 -3.38 -9.17 26.19
N PRO A 279 -4.03 -9.56 27.31
CA PRO A 279 -5.23 -10.39 27.26
C PRO A 279 -6.43 -9.71 26.59
N ASN A 280 -6.40 -8.38 26.42
CA ASN A 280 -7.45 -7.61 25.75
C ASN A 280 -7.16 -7.36 24.27
N TYR A 281 -6.00 -7.82 23.78
CA TYR A 281 -5.68 -7.74 22.36
C TYR A 281 -6.48 -8.82 21.59
N GLY A 282 -7.36 -8.37 20.71
CA GLY A 282 -8.26 -9.24 19.95
C GLY A 282 -7.63 -9.99 18.78
N GLY A 283 -6.31 -9.84 18.57
CA GLY A 283 -5.62 -10.33 17.37
C GLY A 283 -5.83 -9.43 16.14
N ALA A 284 -5.04 -9.65 15.10
CA ALA A 284 -5.22 -8.98 13.82
C ALA A 284 -6.59 -9.34 13.20
N ARG A 285 -7.29 -8.33 12.66
CA ARG A 285 -8.62 -8.47 12.05
C ARG A 285 -8.59 -8.25 10.55
#